data_AF-A0A969GLN6-F1
#
_entry.id   AF-A0A969GLN6-F1
#
_cell.length_a   1.000
_cell.length_b   1.000
_cell.length_c   1.000
_cell.angle_alpha   90.00
_cell.angle_beta   90.00
_cell.angle_gamma   90.00
#
_symmetry.space_group_name_H-M   'P 1'
#
loop_
_entity.id
_entity.type
_entity.pdbx_description
1 polymer ?
#
loop_
_entity_poly.entity_id
_entity_poly.type
_entity_poly.pdbx_seq_one_letter_code
_entity_poly.pdbx_strand_id
1 'polypeptide(L)'
;MANDRVGRSSVSSWRSWDLACSIHFFPLTDSGVPIRGQFLPALYFSVVTFTTLGYGDIQPHGFARFLVSVEALLGIFLISLFVFVFCRKMIR
;
A
#
# COMPACT_ATOMS: atom_id res chain seq x y z
N MET A 1 13.20 -1.64 -53.41
CA MET A 1 13.22 -0.40 -52.61
C MET A 1 11.80 0.00 -52.22
N ALA A 2 11.12 -0.80 -51.39
CA ALA A 2 9.77 -0.50 -50.92
C ALA A 2 9.43 -1.36 -49.68
N ASN A 3 9.99 -1.04 -48.50
CA ASN A 3 9.49 -1.64 -47.25
C ASN A 3 9.76 -0.84 -45.97
N ASP A 4 9.60 0.50 -45.97
CA ASP A 4 9.94 1.33 -44.79
C ASP A 4 8.76 2.15 -44.24
N ARG A 5 7.50 1.80 -44.56
CA ARG A 5 6.30 2.59 -44.17
C ARG A 5 5.41 2.00 -43.07
N VAL A 6 5.82 0.93 -42.40
CA VAL A 6 5.04 0.33 -41.28
C VAL A 6 5.51 0.83 -39.89
N GLY A 7 6.71 1.41 -39.77
CA GLY A 7 7.31 1.77 -38.48
C GLY A 7 6.98 3.16 -37.91
N ARG A 8 6.22 4.01 -38.61
CA ARG A 8 6.06 5.44 -38.22
C ARG A 8 4.67 5.83 -37.70
N SER A 9 3.64 4.99 -37.86
CA SER A 9 2.28 5.26 -37.38
C SER A 9 1.98 4.72 -35.97
N SER A 10 2.82 3.82 -35.43
CA SER A 10 2.62 3.29 -34.08
C SER A 10 3.09 4.29 -33.00
N VAL A 11 4.20 5.02 -33.24
CA VAL A 11 4.88 5.86 -32.22
C VAL A 11 4.06 7.08 -31.75
N SER A 12 3.16 7.62 -32.58
CA SER A 12 2.26 8.72 -32.17
C SER A 12 1.11 8.26 -31.29
N SER A 13 0.76 6.97 -31.33
CA SER A 13 -0.24 6.38 -30.44
C SER A 13 0.29 6.42 -29.01
N TRP A 14 1.50 5.91 -28.76
CA TRP A 14 2.11 5.82 -27.41
C TRP A 14 2.15 7.14 -26.65
N ARG A 15 2.44 8.26 -27.32
CA ARG A 15 2.41 9.60 -26.70
C ARG A 15 1.03 10.00 -26.14
N SER A 16 -0.06 9.51 -26.73
CA SER A 16 -1.42 9.75 -26.23
C SER A 16 -1.78 8.87 -25.03
N TRP A 17 -1.23 7.66 -24.95
CA TRP A 17 -1.44 6.75 -23.81
C TRP A 17 -0.65 7.19 -22.57
N ASP A 18 0.56 7.74 -22.75
CA ASP A 18 1.37 8.29 -21.64
C ASP A 18 0.69 9.49 -20.95
N LEU A 19 0.01 10.33 -21.72
CA LEU A 19 -0.78 11.45 -21.20
C LEU A 19 -2.08 10.98 -20.53
N ALA A 20 -2.73 9.94 -21.07
CA ALA A 20 -3.91 9.34 -20.46
C ALA A 20 -3.60 8.68 -19.10
N CYS A 21 -2.46 8.01 -18.95
CA CYS A 21 -2.00 7.46 -17.67
C CYS A 21 -1.69 8.56 -16.64
N SER A 22 -1.14 9.70 -17.08
CA SER A 22 -0.80 10.81 -16.17
C SER A 22 -2.04 11.51 -15.60
N ILE A 23 -3.17 11.52 -16.33
CA ILE A 23 -4.42 12.15 -15.87
C ILE A 23 -5.26 11.21 -14.98
N HIS A 24 -5.08 9.89 -15.08
CA HIS A 24 -5.84 8.92 -14.29
C HIS A 24 -5.18 8.51 -12.95
N PHE A 25 -3.93 8.93 -12.71
CA PHE A 25 -3.19 8.57 -11.48
C PHE A 25 -3.29 9.60 -10.35
N PHE A 26 -4.00 10.72 -10.54
CA PHE A 26 -4.25 11.68 -9.46
C PHE A 26 -5.74 11.75 -9.12
N PRO A 27 -6.31 10.73 -8.46
CA PRO A 27 -7.41 11.03 -7.57
C PRO A 27 -6.80 11.82 -6.40
N LEU A 28 -6.97 13.14 -6.42
CA LEU A 28 -7.12 13.86 -5.17
C LEU A 28 -8.26 13.17 -4.44
N THR A 29 -7.90 12.35 -3.46
CA THR A 29 -8.82 11.91 -2.42
C THR A 29 -9.23 13.15 -1.65
N ASP A 30 -10.17 13.90 -2.23
CA ASP A 30 -10.87 14.99 -1.62
C ASP A 30 -11.91 14.38 -0.69
N SER A 31 -11.45 13.96 0.49
CA SER A 31 -12.35 13.61 1.59
C SER A 31 -12.16 14.68 2.66
N GLY A 32 -13.04 15.68 2.60
CA GLY A 32 -13.36 16.57 3.71
C GLY A 32 -13.98 15.77 4.86
N VAL A 33 -13.20 14.89 5.47
CA VAL A 33 -13.60 14.12 6.64
C VAL A 33 -13.24 14.90 7.90
N PRO A 34 -14.23 15.34 8.70
CA PRO A 34 -13.94 15.97 9.98
C PRO A 34 -13.16 14.99 10.89
N ILE A 35 -12.18 15.52 11.64
CA ILE A 35 -11.25 14.83 12.56
C ILE A 35 -11.97 14.19 13.79
N ARG A 36 -13.26 13.88 13.68
CA ARG A 36 -14.13 13.32 14.71
C ARG A 36 -14.80 12.06 14.19
N GLY A 37 -14.04 10.99 13.94
CA GLY A 37 -14.64 9.71 13.52
C GLY A 37 -13.77 8.69 12.79
N GLN A 38 -12.44 8.86 12.74
CA GLN A 38 -11.57 8.01 11.90
C GLN A 38 -11.03 6.75 12.62
N PHE A 39 -11.82 6.13 13.51
CA PHE A 39 -11.40 4.89 14.19
C PHE A 39 -11.21 3.74 13.19
N LEU A 40 -12.12 3.58 12.23
CA LEU A 40 -12.04 2.53 11.20
C LEU A 40 -10.75 2.59 10.35
N PRO A 41 -10.37 3.73 9.76
CA PRO A 41 -9.13 3.80 8.98
C PRO A 41 -7.86 3.70 9.85
N ALA A 42 -7.89 4.16 11.11
CA ALA A 42 -6.78 3.93 12.05
C ALA A 42 -6.62 2.44 12.42
N LEU A 43 -7.74 1.74 12.66
CA LEU A 43 -7.76 0.30 12.91
C LEU A 43 -7.30 -0.47 11.65
N TYR A 44 -7.78 -0.08 10.47
CA TYR A 44 -7.32 -0.63 9.19
C TYR A 44 -5.80 -0.49 9.03
N PHE A 45 -5.25 0.70 9.29
CA PHE A 45 -3.81 0.95 9.22
C PHE A 45 -3.00 0.10 10.21
N SER A 46 -3.49 -0.05 11.44
CA SER A 46 -2.91 -0.93 12.46
C SER A 46 -2.91 -2.39 12.02
N VAL A 47 -4.03 -2.91 11.51
CA VAL A 47 -4.14 -4.30 11.01
C VAL A 47 -3.23 -4.55 9.82
N VAL A 48 -3.18 -3.63 8.86
CA VAL A 48 -2.32 -3.74 7.66
C VAL A 48 -0.83 -3.71 8.04
N THR A 49 -0.46 -2.94 9.05
CA THR A 49 0.91 -2.88 9.59
C THR A 49 1.25 -4.14 10.39
N PHE A 50 0.33 -4.58 11.26
CA PHE A 50 0.46 -5.79 12.08
C PHE A 50 0.63 -7.06 11.23
N THR A 51 -0.12 -7.14 10.13
CA THR A 51 -0.03 -8.24 9.15
C THR A 51 1.12 -8.05 8.15
N THR A 52 1.90 -6.97 8.26
CA THR A 52 3.01 -6.62 7.35
C THR A 52 2.60 -6.45 5.88
N LEU A 53 1.31 -6.25 5.60
CA LEU A 53 0.77 -6.07 4.24
C LEU A 53 1.21 -4.74 3.63
N GLY A 54 1.19 -3.65 4.42
CA GLY A 54 1.75 -2.35 4.03
C GLY A 54 1.26 -1.77 2.70
N TYR A 55 -0.05 -1.71 2.46
CA TYR A 55 -0.63 -1.20 1.19
C TYR A 55 -0.19 0.22 0.79
N GLY A 56 0.26 1.04 1.74
CA GLY A 56 0.81 2.37 1.46
C GLY A 56 -0.23 3.45 1.13
N ASP A 57 -1.52 3.18 1.30
CA ASP A 57 -2.59 4.18 1.12
C ASP A 57 -2.52 5.26 2.22
N ILE A 58 -2.22 4.84 3.44
CA ILE A 58 -2.02 5.71 4.61
C ILE A 58 -0.52 5.77 4.92
N GLN A 59 0.06 6.96 4.76
CA GLN A 59 1.47 7.20 5.05
C GLN A 59 1.63 7.93 6.39
N PRO A 60 2.30 7.32 7.38
CA PRO A 60 2.58 7.99 8.65
C PRO A 60 3.60 9.12 8.45
N HIS A 61 3.27 10.30 8.96
CA HIS A 61 4.14 11.48 8.92
C HIS A 61 4.68 11.79 10.33
N GLY A 62 5.95 12.19 10.41
CA GLY A 62 6.60 12.56 11.68
C GLY A 62 6.69 11.39 12.68
N PHE A 63 6.23 11.63 13.91
CA PHE A 63 6.31 10.67 15.03
C PHE A 63 5.57 9.35 14.77
N ALA A 64 4.53 9.37 13.93
CA ALA A 64 3.80 8.17 13.57
C ALA A 64 4.68 7.10 12.88
N ARG A 65 5.76 7.48 12.19
CA ARG A 65 6.71 6.52 11.58
C ARG A 65 7.40 5.64 12.61
N PHE A 66 7.73 6.21 13.77
CA PHE A 66 8.36 5.48 14.85
C PHE A 66 7.37 4.47 15.47
N LEU A 67 6.14 4.91 15.73
CA LEU A 67 5.08 4.03 16.24
C LEU A 67 4.79 2.86 15.30
N VAL A 68 4.70 3.12 14.00
CA VAL A 68 4.46 2.09 12.96
C VAL A 68 5.61 1.10 12.86
N SER A 69 6.84 1.57 13.00
CA SER A 69 8.02 0.71 13.00
C SER A 69 8.02 -0.22 14.22
N VAL A 70 7.68 0.30 15.40
CA VAL A 70 7.54 -0.50 16.63
C VAL A 70 6.38 -1.49 16.51
N GLU A 71 5.25 -1.06 15.95
CA GLU A 71 4.08 -1.90 15.73
C GLU A 71 4.37 -3.05 14.76
N ALA A 72 5.13 -2.81 13.68
CA ALA A 72 5.57 -3.85 12.76
C ALA A 72 6.50 -4.88 13.44
N LEU A 73 7.43 -4.42 14.29
CA LEU A 73 8.31 -5.31 15.07
C LEU A 73 7.51 -6.17 16.06
N LEU A 74 6.54 -5.56 16.75
CA LEU A 74 5.66 -6.27 17.67
C LEU A 74 4.76 -7.29 16.95
N GLY A 75 4.30 -7.00 15.73
CA GLY A 75 3.51 -7.92 14.91
C GLY A 75 4.24 -9.23 14.64
N ILE A 76 5.49 -9.15 14.16
CA ILE A 76 6.33 -10.34 13.89
C ILE A 76 6.64 -11.10 15.19
N PHE A 77 6.89 -10.39 16.28
CA PHE A 77 7.13 -10.99 17.59
C PHE A 77 5.90 -11.75 18.12
N LEU A 78 4.71 -11.17 17.97
CA LEU A 78 3.45 -11.78 18.39
C LEU A 78 3.08 -13.00 17.55
N ILE A 79 3.28 -12.97 16.23
CA ILE A 79 3.07 -14.14 15.37
C ILE A 79 4.05 -15.26 15.75
N SER A 80 5.32 -14.93 16.02
CA SER A 80 6.33 -15.91 16.46
C SER A 80 5.96 -16.57 17.79
N LEU A 81 5.53 -15.77 18.77
CA LEU A 81 5.07 -16.28 20.06
C LEU A 81 3.79 -17.10 19.93
N PHE A 82 2.84 -16.67 19.11
CA PHE A 82 1.60 -17.38 18.86
C PHE A 82 1.87 -18.79 18.32
N VAL A 83 2.71 -18.90 17.29
CA VAL A 83 3.12 -20.19 16.72
C VAL A 83 3.86 -21.03 17.75
N PHE A 84 4.80 -20.45 18.52
CA PHE A 84 5.55 -21.18 19.54
C PHE A 84 4.66 -21.74 20.65
N VAL A 85 3.74 -20.94 21.17
CA VAL A 85 2.79 -21.36 22.21
C VAL A 85 1.83 -22.41 21.67
N PHE A 86 1.31 -22.21 20.46
CA PHE A 86 0.43 -23.18 19.81
C PHE A 86 1.13 -24.52 19.59
N CYS A 87 2.37 -24.50 19.12
CA CYS A 87 3.18 -25.71 18.93
C CYS A 87 3.46 -26.42 20.26
N ARG A 88 3.80 -25.68 21.33
CA ARG A 88 3.95 -26.24 22.69
C ARG A 88 2.64 -26.79 23.27
N LYS A 89 1.49 -26.25 22.86
CA LYS A 89 0.16 -26.68 23.30
C LYS A 89 -0.32 -27.92 22.54
N MET A 90 -0.01 -28.04 21.26
CA MET A 90 -0.34 -29.19 20.42
C MET A 90 0.53 -30.42 20.69
N ILE A 91 1.76 -30.24 21.17
CA ILE A 91 2.67 -31.35 21.49
C ILE A 91 2.35 -32.04 22.84
N ARG A 92 1.34 -31.53 23.58
CA ARG A 92 0.77 -32.13 24.79
C ARG A 92 -0.61 -32.66 24.49
#